data_AF-A0A9Q9XSA4-F1
#
_entry.id   AF-A0A9Q9XSA4-F1
#
_cell.length_a   1.000
_cell.length_b   1.000
_cell.length_c   1.000
_cell.angle_alpha   90.00
_cell.angle_beta   90.00
_cell.angle_gamma   90.00
#
_symmetry.space_group_name_H-M   'P 1'
#
loop_
_entity.id
_entity.type
_entity.pdbx_description
1 polymer ?
#
loop_
_entity_poly.entity_id
_entity_poly.type
_entity_poly.pdbx_seq_one_letter_code
_entity_poly.pdbx_strand_id
1 'polypeptide(L)'
;MWSDIMRVLALLLAVKAACVLLVSSLTGTVAVNNSGRWWGIVNVASSGNLLTNSKNVQLVLDPSLALLSRRQRKLIRQNPGILHAIAAGLHTAIKECKWQFRNRRWNCPTTQSPNVFGKIVNRGCRETAFVFAITSAGVTHAVARSCSEGAIESCTCDYRRRGPGGPDWHWGGCSDNVEFGRMFGREFVDSSERGRDLRYLTNLHNNEAGRMTVASEMQQECKCHGMSGSCTVRTCWMRLPSFRVVGDFLKDRFDGASRVVYANKGSNRASHRADPRHLEPENPAHKLPSARDLVYFEKSPNFCSYNGKTGTHGTSGRTCNSSSPALDGCELLCCGRGYKTRMEQVTERCHCTFHWCCHVSCLNCTSTQTVHQCL
;
A
#
# COMPACT_ATOMS: atom_id res chain seq x y z
N MET A 1 -49.09 2.79 54.18
CA MET A 1 -48.36 1.60 53.69
C MET A 1 -48.54 1.34 52.19
N TRP A 2 -49.74 1.49 51.60
CA TRP A 2 -49.93 1.36 50.14
C TRP A 2 -49.40 2.53 49.28
N SER A 3 -49.38 3.74 49.84
CA SER A 3 -48.88 4.96 49.14
C SER A 3 -47.37 4.89 48.85
N ASP A 4 -46.57 4.38 49.78
CA ASP A 4 -45.10 4.33 49.62
C ASP A 4 -44.65 3.24 48.64
N ILE A 5 -45.35 2.10 48.62
CA ILE A 5 -45.07 1.01 47.69
C ILE A 5 -45.34 1.46 46.23
N MET A 6 -46.42 2.21 46.00
CA MET A 6 -46.74 2.74 44.67
C MET A 6 -45.72 3.79 44.20
N ARG A 7 -45.19 4.61 45.12
CA ARG A 7 -44.12 5.57 44.80
C ARG A 7 -42.81 4.87 44.43
N VAL A 8 -42.45 3.81 45.14
CA VAL A 8 -41.25 3.00 44.85
C VAL A 8 -41.38 2.28 43.51
N LEU A 9 -42.56 1.72 43.21
CA LEU A 9 -42.83 1.08 41.91
C LEU A 9 -42.78 2.08 40.74
N ALA A 10 -43.33 3.28 40.92
CA ALA A 10 -43.26 4.34 39.91
C ALA A 10 -41.82 4.80 39.66
N LEU A 11 -41.01 4.94 40.71
CA LEU A 11 -39.57 5.26 40.61
C LEU A 11 -38.79 4.16 39.89
N LEU A 12 -39.03 2.88 40.21
CA LEU A 12 -38.37 1.75 39.56
C LEU A 12 -38.73 1.63 38.08
N LEU A 13 -39.99 1.91 37.72
CA LEU A 13 -40.43 1.94 36.32
C LEU A 13 -39.83 3.12 35.56
N ALA A 14 -39.74 4.30 36.18
CA ALA A 14 -39.09 5.47 35.59
C ALA A 14 -37.59 5.25 35.38
N VAL A 15 -36.89 4.63 36.34
CA VAL A 15 -35.46 4.28 36.20
C VAL A 15 -35.25 3.24 35.11
N LYS A 16 -36.12 2.23 34.98
CA LYS A 16 -36.08 1.27 33.86
C LYS A 16 -36.29 1.95 32.53
N ALA A 17 -37.27 2.85 32.40
CA ALA A 17 -37.53 3.58 31.16
C ALA A 17 -36.36 4.50 30.79
N ALA A 18 -35.76 5.19 31.76
CA ALA A 18 -34.57 6.01 31.56
C ALA A 18 -33.34 5.17 31.16
N CYS A 19 -33.15 3.99 31.74
CA CYS A 19 -32.08 3.07 31.35
C CYS A 19 -32.28 2.52 29.92
N VAL A 20 -33.51 2.19 29.53
CA VAL A 20 -33.81 1.75 28.15
C VAL A 20 -33.56 2.87 27.15
N LEU A 21 -33.91 4.12 27.48
CA LEU A 21 -33.64 5.29 26.65
C LEU A 21 -32.13 5.61 26.55
N LEU A 22 -31.38 5.46 27.64
CA LEU A 22 -29.91 5.58 27.66
C LEU A 22 -29.19 4.45 26.92
N VAL A 23 -29.76 3.24 26.88
CA VAL A 23 -29.22 2.12 26.11
C VAL A 23 -29.56 2.27 24.61
N SER A 24 -30.72 2.82 24.26
CA SER A 24 -31.08 3.11 22.86
C SER A 24 -30.31 4.29 22.24
N SER A 25 -29.70 5.17 23.05
CA SER A 25 -28.76 6.20 22.58
C SER A 25 -27.32 5.69 22.45
N LEU A 26 -27.03 4.46 22.91
CA LEU A 26 -25.74 3.79 22.73
C LEU A 26 -25.70 2.85 21.52
N THR A 27 -26.83 2.57 20.87
CA THR A 27 -26.89 1.78 19.63
C THR A 27 -26.73 2.69 18.42
N GLY A 28 -25.49 3.05 18.09
CA GLY A 28 -25.23 3.88 16.91
C GLY A 28 -23.81 4.35 16.66
N THR A 29 -22.82 4.00 17.50
CA THR A 29 -21.43 4.10 17.06
C THR A 29 -21.15 2.90 16.17
N VAL A 30 -21.54 3.01 14.88
CA VAL A 30 -20.85 2.25 13.83
C VAL A 30 -19.38 2.50 14.09
N ALA A 31 -18.63 1.47 14.48
CA ALA A 31 -17.19 1.55 14.58
C ALA A 31 -16.71 2.01 13.20
N VAL A 32 -16.43 3.30 13.05
CA VAL A 32 -15.91 3.85 11.81
C VAL A 32 -14.60 3.11 11.60
N ASN A 33 -14.62 2.21 10.61
CA ASN A 33 -13.48 1.40 10.27
C ASN A 33 -12.39 2.37 9.81
N ASN A 34 -11.48 2.72 10.72
CA ASN A 34 -10.40 3.67 10.47
C ASN A 34 -9.27 3.03 9.65
N SER A 35 -9.35 1.72 9.33
CA SER A 35 -8.39 1.03 8.46
C SER A 35 -8.32 1.76 7.12
N GLY A 36 -7.11 2.19 6.74
CA GLY A 36 -6.87 2.84 5.46
C GLY A 36 -7.10 4.36 5.36
N ARG A 37 -7.63 5.04 6.39
CA ARG A 37 -7.75 6.53 6.36
C ARG A 37 -6.39 7.23 6.26
N TRP A 38 -5.33 6.59 6.77
CA TRP A 38 -3.98 7.11 6.72
C TRP A 38 -3.42 7.24 5.30
N TRP A 39 -3.93 6.48 4.32
CA TRP A 39 -3.54 6.65 2.91
C TRP A 39 -3.84 8.05 2.39
N GLY A 40 -4.82 8.75 2.98
CA GLY A 40 -5.15 10.13 2.64
C GLY A 40 -4.01 11.14 2.83
N ILE A 41 -2.92 10.80 3.54
CA ILE A 41 -1.69 11.63 3.59
C ILE A 41 -1.21 12.00 2.19
N VAL A 42 -1.37 11.10 1.21
CA VAL A 42 -0.93 11.31 -0.17
C VAL A 42 -1.57 12.52 -0.84
N ASN A 43 -2.81 12.87 -0.45
CA ASN A 43 -3.53 14.02 -1.02
C ASN A 43 -3.14 15.33 -0.34
N VAL A 44 -2.46 15.27 0.81
CA VAL A 44 -2.09 16.42 1.64
C VAL A 44 -0.69 16.89 1.26
N ALA A 45 0.22 15.93 1.08
CA ALA A 45 1.62 16.20 0.74
C ALA A 45 1.81 16.73 -0.70
N SER A 46 0.80 16.60 -1.57
CA SER A 46 0.83 17.13 -2.93
C SER A 46 0.63 18.66 -2.99
N SER A 47 0.23 19.31 -1.88
CA SER A 47 0.15 20.76 -1.75
C SER A 47 1.52 21.32 -1.36
N GLY A 48 2.34 21.62 -2.37
CA GLY A 48 3.78 21.92 -2.27
C GLY A 48 4.24 23.09 -1.38
N ASN A 49 3.36 23.74 -0.61
CA ASN A 49 3.70 24.92 0.21
C ASN A 49 3.80 24.65 1.73
N LEU A 50 3.50 23.45 2.22
CA LEU A 50 3.39 23.17 3.67
C LEU A 50 4.58 22.44 4.31
N LEU A 51 5.58 22.01 3.54
CA LEU A 51 6.57 21.00 4.01
C LEU A 51 8.02 21.48 4.05
N THR A 52 8.32 22.75 3.78
CA THR A 52 9.69 23.28 3.75
C THR A 52 10.22 23.73 5.10
N ASN A 53 9.40 23.76 6.16
CA ASN A 53 9.85 24.19 7.48
C ASN A 53 9.79 23.03 8.48
N SER A 54 10.83 22.19 8.46
CA SER A 54 11.04 21.08 9.42
C SER A 54 11.39 21.56 10.84
N LYS A 55 11.25 22.86 11.14
CA LYS A 55 11.43 23.42 12.47
C LYS A 55 10.12 24.05 12.94
N ASN A 56 9.60 23.50 14.03
CA ASN A 56 8.45 23.94 14.84
C ASN A 56 7.08 23.40 14.43
N VAL A 57 6.51 22.58 15.33
CA VAL A 57 5.15 22.55 15.95
C VAL A 57 3.89 22.80 15.08
N GLN A 58 3.94 23.51 13.95
CA GLN A 58 2.79 23.87 13.13
C GLN A 58 2.12 22.68 12.41
N LEU A 59 2.85 21.58 12.18
CA LEU A 59 2.28 20.36 11.58
C LEU A 59 1.14 19.78 12.43
N VAL A 60 1.10 20.04 13.75
CA VAL A 60 0.13 19.43 14.68
C VAL A 60 -1.29 20.02 14.54
N LEU A 61 -1.44 21.19 13.91
CA LEU A 61 -2.73 21.86 13.73
C LEU A 61 -3.35 21.64 12.34
N ASP A 62 -2.68 20.92 11.44
CA ASP A 62 -3.22 20.68 10.11
C ASP A 62 -4.41 19.69 10.19
N PRO A 63 -5.62 20.08 9.72
CA PRO A 63 -6.78 19.20 9.62
C PRO A 63 -6.50 17.86 8.91
N SER A 64 -5.46 17.82 8.08
CA SER A 64 -4.97 16.62 7.40
C SER A 64 -4.50 15.49 8.32
N LEU A 65 -3.89 15.81 9.48
CA LEU A 65 -3.42 14.81 10.45
C LEU A 65 -4.56 14.21 11.29
N ALA A 66 -5.79 14.73 11.16
CA ALA A 66 -6.97 14.12 11.78
C ALA A 66 -7.26 12.71 11.22
N LEU A 67 -6.72 12.39 10.04
CA LEU A 67 -6.80 11.06 9.44
C LEU A 67 -5.91 10.02 10.14
N LEU A 68 -4.95 10.46 10.95
CA LEU A 68 -3.96 9.60 11.58
C LEU A 68 -4.30 9.22 13.01
N SER A 69 -3.97 7.98 13.36
CA SER A 69 -4.10 7.48 14.71
C SER A 69 -3.21 8.26 15.67
N ARG A 70 -3.55 8.26 16.97
CA ARG A 70 -2.70 8.87 18.01
C ARG A 70 -1.28 8.29 17.99
N ARG A 71 -1.15 6.98 17.70
CA ARG A 71 0.14 6.29 17.59
C ARG A 71 0.94 6.75 16.37
N GLN A 72 0.30 6.86 15.21
CA GLN A 72 0.94 7.38 13.99
C GLN A 72 1.46 8.80 14.17
N ARG A 73 0.65 9.69 14.78
CA ARG A 73 1.08 11.06 15.09
C ARG A 73 2.26 11.10 16.06
N LYS A 74 2.31 10.21 17.05
CA LYS A 74 3.47 10.08 17.95
C LYS A 74 4.73 9.69 17.19
N LEU A 75 4.64 8.67 16.32
CA LEU A 75 5.76 8.20 15.51
C LEU A 75 6.31 9.30 14.60
N ILE A 76 5.42 10.08 13.95
CA ILE A 76 5.84 11.20 13.10
C ILE A 76 6.58 12.26 13.91
N ARG A 77 6.10 12.61 15.11
CA ARG A 77 6.78 13.61 15.97
C ARG A 77 8.15 13.14 16.46
N GLN A 78 8.33 11.84 16.65
CA GLN A 78 9.60 11.26 17.11
C GLN A 78 10.63 11.15 15.99
N ASN A 79 10.23 11.31 14.73
CA ASN A 79 11.11 11.13 13.57
C ASN A 79 10.92 12.31 12.60
N PRO A 80 11.57 13.47 12.85
CA PRO A 80 11.52 14.61 11.96
C PRO A 80 11.90 14.24 10.52
N GLY A 81 11.20 14.79 9.53
CA GLY A 81 11.36 14.45 8.11
C GLY A 81 10.59 13.20 7.63
N ILE A 82 10.14 12.31 8.53
CA ILE A 82 9.54 11.02 8.13
C ILE A 82 8.21 11.14 7.39
N LEU A 83 7.42 12.20 7.67
CA LEU A 83 6.13 12.40 7.02
C LEU A 83 6.29 12.57 5.50
N HIS A 84 7.36 13.26 5.07
CA HIS A 84 7.67 13.43 3.65
C HIS A 84 8.01 12.08 3.00
N ALA A 85 8.84 11.27 3.66
CA ALA A 85 9.19 9.93 3.19
C ALA A 85 7.95 9.01 3.07
N ILE A 86 7.06 9.02 4.06
CA ILE A 86 5.80 8.25 4.02
C ILE A 86 4.94 8.67 2.82
N ALA A 87 4.78 9.98 2.61
CA ALA A 87 3.99 10.49 1.49
C ALA A 87 4.59 10.12 0.13
N ALA A 88 5.89 10.30 -0.04
CA ALA A 88 6.61 9.91 -1.25
C ALA A 88 6.50 8.40 -1.53
N GLY A 89 6.61 7.56 -0.48
CA GLY A 89 6.42 6.12 -0.57
C GLY A 89 5.00 5.73 -1.00
N LEU A 90 3.98 6.41 -0.48
CA LEU A 90 2.59 6.20 -0.89
C LEU A 90 2.33 6.60 -2.35
N HIS A 91 2.84 7.75 -2.80
CA HIS A 91 2.74 8.16 -4.21
C HIS A 91 3.37 7.11 -5.13
N THR A 92 4.54 6.62 -4.77
CA THR A 92 5.26 5.59 -5.53
C THR A 92 4.47 4.28 -5.55
N ALA A 93 3.94 3.84 -4.40
CA ALA A 93 3.10 2.64 -4.30
C ALA A 93 1.82 2.72 -5.14
N ILE A 94 1.13 3.87 -5.13
CA ILE A 94 -0.10 4.07 -5.92
C ILE A 94 0.21 4.07 -7.42
N LYS A 95 1.28 4.76 -7.83
CA LYS A 95 1.73 4.77 -9.22
C LYS A 95 2.06 3.35 -9.69
N GLU A 96 2.74 2.58 -8.86
CA GLU A 96 3.10 1.20 -9.18
C GLU A 96 1.87 0.27 -9.18
N CYS A 97 0.93 0.45 -8.25
CA CYS A 97 -0.34 -0.30 -8.28
C CYS A 97 -1.12 -0.07 -9.58
N LYS A 98 -1.26 1.19 -10.00
CA LYS A 98 -1.87 1.53 -11.31
C LYS A 98 -1.09 0.93 -12.46
N TRP A 99 0.24 0.96 -12.40
CA TRP A 99 1.08 0.35 -13.41
C TRP A 99 0.81 -1.16 -13.52
N GLN A 100 0.94 -1.90 -12.42
CA GLN A 100 0.77 -3.36 -12.39
C GLN A 100 -0.62 -3.82 -12.85
N PHE A 101 -1.65 -3.01 -12.62
CA PHE A 101 -3.04 -3.34 -12.93
C PHE A 101 -3.61 -2.63 -14.17
N ARG A 102 -2.80 -1.88 -14.94
CA ARG A 102 -3.25 -1.10 -16.12
C ARG A 102 -4.06 -1.91 -17.13
N ASN A 103 -3.73 -3.19 -17.28
CA ASN A 103 -4.33 -4.12 -18.24
C ASN A 103 -5.34 -5.09 -17.59
N ARG A 104 -5.64 -4.95 -16.30
CA ARG A 104 -6.64 -5.78 -15.59
C ARG A 104 -7.97 -5.05 -15.52
N ARG A 105 -9.10 -5.77 -15.38
CA ARG A 105 -10.45 -5.19 -15.22
C ARG A 105 -10.53 -4.23 -14.01
N TRP A 106 -9.89 -4.59 -12.91
CA TRP A 106 -9.59 -3.67 -11.81
C TRP A 106 -8.21 -3.04 -12.06
N ASN A 107 -8.15 -1.72 -12.26
CA ASN A 107 -6.94 -1.00 -12.66
C ASN A 107 -6.36 -0.14 -11.52
N CYS A 108 -6.56 -0.56 -10.26
CA CYS A 108 -6.20 0.20 -9.07
C CYS A 108 -6.77 1.65 -9.08
N PRO A 109 -8.11 1.82 -9.12
CA PRO A 109 -8.74 3.12 -9.12
C PRO A 109 -8.44 3.86 -7.80
N THR A 110 -8.19 5.16 -7.90
CA THR A 110 -7.90 6.01 -6.74
C THR A 110 -8.73 7.29 -6.78
N THR A 111 -9.14 7.77 -5.60
CA THR A 111 -9.86 9.05 -5.44
C THR A 111 -9.01 10.07 -4.69
N GLN A 112 -9.30 11.35 -4.90
CA GLN A 112 -8.69 12.47 -4.14
C GLN A 112 -9.28 12.63 -2.73
N SER A 113 -10.21 11.74 -2.34
CA SER A 113 -10.78 11.71 -0.99
C SER A 113 -9.83 11.01 0.00
N PRO A 114 -10.04 11.15 1.32
CA PRO A 114 -9.27 10.42 2.33
C PRO A 114 -9.30 8.90 2.17
N ASN A 115 -10.36 8.37 1.55
CA ASN A 115 -10.50 6.95 1.23
C ASN A 115 -9.91 6.67 -0.15
N VAL A 116 -8.58 6.77 -0.28
CA VAL A 116 -7.86 6.77 -1.57
C VAL A 116 -8.25 5.61 -2.47
N PHE A 117 -8.40 4.39 -1.94
CA PHE A 117 -8.74 3.19 -2.72
C PHE A 117 -10.25 2.87 -2.72
N GLY A 118 -11.10 3.76 -2.21
CA GLY A 118 -12.54 3.57 -2.18
C GLY A 118 -13.01 2.41 -1.28
N LYS A 119 -14.07 1.71 -1.69
CA LYS A 119 -14.72 0.67 -0.87
C LYS A 119 -14.10 -0.73 -1.01
N ILE A 120 -13.20 -0.95 -1.99
CA ILE A 120 -12.61 -2.27 -2.24
C ILE A 120 -11.85 -2.79 -1.02
N VAL A 121 -11.19 -1.89 -0.29
CA VAL A 121 -10.39 -2.19 0.91
C VAL A 121 -11.22 -2.67 2.10
N ASN A 122 -12.55 -2.52 2.06
CA ASN A 122 -13.43 -3.10 3.06
C ASN A 122 -13.69 -4.60 2.80
N ARG A 123 -13.27 -5.14 1.65
CA ARG A 123 -13.40 -6.55 1.27
C ARG A 123 -12.07 -7.28 1.44
N GLY A 124 -12.15 -8.53 1.86
CA GLY A 124 -10.99 -9.41 2.04
C GLY A 124 -10.52 -10.10 0.75
N CYS A 125 -10.49 -9.38 -0.37
CA CYS A 125 -10.19 -9.93 -1.70
C CYS A 125 -8.71 -9.80 -2.10
N ARG A 126 -8.32 -10.45 -3.19
CA ARG A 126 -6.92 -10.45 -3.69
C ARG A 126 -6.42 -9.04 -4.00
N GLU A 127 -7.25 -8.19 -4.58
CA GLU A 127 -6.89 -6.81 -4.93
C GLU A 127 -6.59 -5.99 -3.67
N THR A 128 -7.37 -6.20 -2.61
CA THR A 128 -7.11 -5.61 -1.29
C THR A 128 -5.77 -6.10 -0.74
N ALA A 129 -5.49 -7.40 -0.78
CA ALA A 129 -4.22 -7.96 -0.31
C ALA A 129 -3.02 -7.29 -0.96
N PHE A 130 -3.07 -7.07 -2.27
CA PHE A 130 -2.02 -6.35 -3.00
C PHE A 130 -1.90 -4.88 -2.57
N VAL A 131 -3.02 -4.16 -2.37
CA VAL A 131 -3.00 -2.75 -1.90
C VAL A 131 -2.30 -2.62 -0.55
N PHE A 132 -2.60 -3.50 0.41
CA PHE A 132 -1.95 -3.51 1.71
C PHE A 132 -0.44 -3.80 1.58
N ALA A 133 -0.07 -4.81 0.78
CA ALA A 133 1.32 -5.15 0.55
C ALA A 133 2.12 -4.03 -0.14
N ILE A 134 1.64 -3.49 -1.26
CA ILE A 134 2.36 -2.48 -2.04
C ILE A 134 2.48 -1.14 -1.28
N THR A 135 1.48 -0.76 -0.48
CA THR A 135 1.56 0.47 0.32
C THR A 135 2.50 0.32 1.52
N SER A 136 2.49 -0.83 2.19
CA SER A 136 3.45 -1.16 3.25
C SER A 136 4.89 -1.25 2.72
N ALA A 137 5.06 -1.84 1.53
CA ALA A 137 6.33 -1.85 0.80
C ALA A 137 6.79 -0.44 0.43
N GLY A 138 5.89 0.41 -0.08
CA GLY A 138 6.17 1.80 -0.44
C GLY A 138 6.68 2.63 0.74
N VAL A 139 6.04 2.52 1.90
CA VAL A 139 6.50 3.18 3.13
C VAL A 139 7.88 2.66 3.56
N THR A 140 8.06 1.34 3.56
CA THR A 140 9.34 0.71 3.94
C THR A 140 10.49 1.15 3.03
N HIS A 141 10.27 1.13 1.73
CA HIS A 141 11.24 1.51 0.70
C HIS A 141 11.62 2.99 0.82
N ALA A 142 10.63 3.89 0.86
CA ALA A 142 10.90 5.32 0.93
C ALA A 142 11.57 5.74 2.25
N VAL A 143 11.11 5.21 3.39
CA VAL A 143 11.73 5.52 4.69
C VAL A 143 13.18 5.04 4.74
N ALA A 144 13.46 3.82 4.30
CA ALA A 144 14.83 3.28 4.28
C ALA A 144 15.76 4.09 3.36
N ARG A 145 15.27 4.49 2.18
CA ARG A 145 16.00 5.36 1.23
C ARG A 145 16.27 6.74 1.85
N SER A 146 15.25 7.38 2.43
CA SER A 146 15.37 8.70 3.04
C SER A 146 16.30 8.74 4.25
N CYS A 147 16.43 7.64 5.00
CA CYS A 147 17.46 7.50 6.05
C CYS A 147 18.87 7.60 5.48
N SER A 148 19.12 6.92 4.36
CA SER A 148 20.42 6.90 3.70
C SER A 148 20.75 8.18 2.93
N GLU A 149 19.73 8.97 2.60
CA GLU A 149 19.86 10.33 2.05
C GLU A 149 20.05 11.39 3.15
N GLY A 150 19.89 11.03 4.43
CA GLY A 150 19.98 11.97 5.55
C GLY A 150 18.77 12.90 5.69
N ALA A 151 17.64 12.56 5.07
CA ALA A 151 16.42 13.37 5.11
C ALA A 151 15.58 13.16 6.39
N ILE A 152 15.89 12.11 7.17
CA ILE A 152 15.22 11.80 8.44
C ILE A 152 16.26 11.87 9.55
N GLU A 153 16.05 12.73 10.53
CA GLU A 153 17.05 13.02 11.59
C GLU A 153 17.31 11.85 12.53
N SER A 154 16.32 10.96 12.69
CA SER A 154 16.34 9.85 13.65
C SER A 154 16.98 8.56 13.13
N CYS A 155 17.45 8.53 11.90
CA CYS A 155 18.09 7.36 11.30
C CYS A 155 19.27 7.74 10.41
N THR A 156 20.09 6.73 10.08
CA THR A 156 21.27 6.87 9.22
C THR A 156 21.38 5.65 8.30
N CYS A 157 22.39 5.61 7.45
CA CYS A 157 22.76 4.43 6.66
C CYS A 157 22.94 3.18 7.54
N ASP A 158 22.79 2.00 6.94
CA ASP A 158 23.17 0.76 7.61
C ASP A 158 24.69 0.55 7.56
N TYR A 159 25.33 0.56 8.72
CA TYR A 159 26.77 0.39 8.88
C TYR A 159 27.17 -0.96 9.48
N ARG A 160 26.24 -1.91 9.60
CA ARG A 160 26.53 -3.25 10.13
C ARG A 160 27.53 -4.03 9.28
N ARG A 161 27.64 -3.71 7.99
CA ARG A 161 28.60 -4.31 7.05
C ARG A 161 29.67 -3.28 6.72
N ARG A 162 30.89 -3.49 7.22
CA ARG A 162 32.09 -2.67 6.96
C ARG A 162 33.32 -3.55 6.91
N GLY A 163 34.36 -3.10 6.19
CA GLY A 163 35.63 -3.81 6.11
C GLY A 163 35.70 -4.80 4.94
N PRO A 164 36.64 -5.76 4.95
CA PRO A 164 36.87 -6.67 3.82
C PRO A 164 35.61 -7.48 3.48
N GLY A 165 35.19 -7.46 2.21
CA GLY A 165 34.08 -8.27 1.69
C GLY A 165 34.58 -9.47 0.88
N GLY A 166 35.78 -9.36 0.31
CA GLY A 166 36.49 -10.39 -0.43
C GLY A 166 37.90 -9.94 -0.79
N PRO A 167 38.61 -10.69 -1.66
CA PRO A 167 40.00 -10.38 -2.03
C PRO A 167 40.19 -9.04 -2.75
N ASP A 168 39.24 -8.67 -3.62
CA ASP A 168 39.26 -7.52 -4.52
C ASP A 168 38.20 -6.46 -4.18
N TRP A 169 37.48 -6.62 -3.06
CA TRP A 169 36.42 -5.69 -2.68
C TRP A 169 36.17 -5.58 -1.18
N HIS A 170 35.66 -4.42 -0.77
CA HIS A 170 35.33 -4.14 0.63
C HIS A 170 33.93 -3.53 0.77
N TRP A 171 33.31 -3.78 1.91
CA TRP A 171 32.11 -3.09 2.35
C TRP A 171 32.46 -1.65 2.71
N GLY A 172 31.74 -0.70 2.11
CA GLY A 172 31.88 0.72 2.38
C GLY A 172 30.65 1.49 1.95
N GLY A 173 30.79 2.80 1.73
CA GLY A 173 29.68 3.64 1.32
C GLY A 173 28.53 3.71 2.33
N CYS A 174 27.33 3.99 1.82
CA CYS A 174 26.10 4.12 2.60
C CYS A 174 25.10 3.06 2.10
N SER A 175 24.90 2.01 2.90
CA SER A 175 23.87 1.02 2.61
C SER A 175 22.50 1.55 3.02
N ASP A 176 21.47 1.26 2.23
CA ASP A 176 20.08 1.60 2.54
C ASP A 176 19.62 0.89 3.82
N ASN A 177 19.08 1.63 4.80
CA ASN A 177 18.70 1.07 6.09
C ASN A 177 17.31 0.43 6.06
N VAL A 178 17.22 -0.71 5.35
CA VAL A 178 15.95 -1.42 5.16
C VAL A 178 15.32 -1.90 6.46
N GLU A 179 16.15 -2.23 7.46
CA GLU A 179 15.65 -2.74 8.74
C GLU A 179 14.93 -1.65 9.53
N PHE A 180 15.48 -0.42 9.54
CA PHE A 180 14.77 0.73 10.10
C PHE A 180 13.45 0.97 9.35
N GLY A 181 13.48 0.98 8.01
CA GLY A 181 12.27 1.14 7.20
C GLY A 181 11.20 0.08 7.48
N ARG A 182 11.61 -1.19 7.63
CA ARG A 182 10.73 -2.33 7.91
C ARG A 182 10.10 -2.21 9.30
N MET A 183 10.89 -1.89 10.31
CA MET A 183 10.42 -1.73 11.68
C MET A 183 9.50 -0.52 11.83
N PHE A 184 9.88 0.63 11.25
CA PHE A 184 9.03 1.80 11.23
C PHE A 184 7.72 1.52 10.47
N GLY A 185 7.79 0.89 9.29
CA GLY A 185 6.64 0.52 8.48
C GLY A 185 5.68 -0.39 9.26
N ARG A 186 6.21 -1.36 10.01
CA ARG A 186 5.43 -2.21 10.92
C ARG A 186 4.74 -1.38 12.00
N GLU A 187 5.45 -0.52 12.71
CA GLU A 187 4.85 0.29 13.79
C GLU A 187 3.82 1.31 13.28
N PHE A 188 4.04 1.87 12.10
CA PHE A 188 3.20 2.91 11.53
C PHE A 188 1.97 2.34 10.82
N VAL A 189 2.17 1.44 9.85
CA VAL A 189 1.11 0.89 9.00
C VAL A 189 0.18 0.00 9.83
N ASP A 190 0.75 -0.91 10.61
CA ASP A 190 -0.05 -1.89 11.36
C ASP A 190 -0.80 -1.24 12.54
N SER A 191 -0.36 -0.06 13.01
CA SER A 191 -1.11 0.68 14.05
C SER A 191 -2.46 1.21 13.60
N SER A 192 -2.71 1.23 12.28
CA SER A 192 -4.01 1.59 11.71
C SER A 192 -4.99 0.41 11.71
N GLU A 193 -4.48 -0.82 11.76
CA GLU A 193 -5.28 -2.04 11.81
C GLU A 193 -5.79 -2.28 13.23
N ARG A 194 -7.08 -2.62 13.34
CA ARG A 194 -7.75 -2.86 14.62
C ARG A 194 -8.59 -4.11 14.54
N GLY A 195 -8.72 -4.78 15.68
CA GLY A 195 -9.53 -5.98 15.80
C GLY A 195 -8.68 -7.22 16.02
N ARG A 196 -9.35 -8.37 15.90
CA ARG A 196 -8.79 -9.72 16.01
C ARG A 196 -9.56 -10.66 15.08
N ASP A 197 -10.12 -10.12 14.00
CA ASP A 197 -10.91 -10.84 13.00
C ASP A 197 -10.02 -11.28 11.82
N LEU A 198 -10.58 -12.09 10.92
CA LEU A 198 -9.81 -12.68 9.81
C LEU A 198 -9.21 -11.58 8.93
N ARG A 199 -9.94 -10.46 8.79
CA ARG A 199 -9.48 -9.25 8.11
C ARG A 199 -8.26 -8.66 8.79
N TYR A 200 -8.29 -8.46 10.11
CA TYR A 200 -7.13 -7.97 10.84
C TYR A 200 -5.89 -8.84 10.61
N LEU A 201 -6.00 -10.16 10.74
CA LEU A 201 -4.86 -11.08 10.53
C LEU A 201 -4.34 -11.06 9.10
N THR A 202 -5.23 -11.10 8.10
CA THR A 202 -4.83 -11.07 6.70
C THR A 202 -4.22 -9.72 6.29
N ASN A 203 -4.74 -8.60 6.79
CA ASN A 203 -4.14 -7.29 6.55
C ASN A 203 -2.72 -7.19 7.13
N LEU A 204 -2.51 -7.65 8.37
CA LEU A 204 -1.17 -7.69 8.97
C LEU A 204 -0.20 -8.60 8.20
N HIS A 205 -0.67 -9.76 7.75
CA HIS A 205 0.14 -10.68 6.95
C HIS A 205 0.56 -10.04 5.63
N ASN A 206 -0.39 -9.45 4.89
CA ASN A 206 -0.10 -8.80 3.61
C ASN A 206 0.80 -7.56 3.78
N ASN A 207 0.61 -6.78 4.85
CA ASN A 207 1.51 -5.69 5.18
C ASN A 207 2.94 -6.20 5.37
N GLU A 208 3.13 -7.29 6.13
CA GLU A 208 4.45 -7.89 6.35
C GLU A 208 5.05 -8.44 5.06
N ALA A 209 4.26 -9.13 4.22
CA ALA A 209 4.71 -9.61 2.92
C ALA A 209 5.27 -8.47 2.03
N GLY A 210 4.61 -7.32 2.04
CA GLY A 210 5.10 -6.09 1.40
C GLY A 210 6.47 -5.67 1.91
N ARG A 211 6.65 -5.57 3.23
CA ARG A 211 7.93 -5.13 3.83
C ARG A 211 9.04 -6.16 3.63
N MET A 212 8.70 -7.45 3.75
CA MET A 212 9.64 -8.55 3.56
C MET A 212 10.13 -8.63 2.13
N THR A 213 9.28 -8.32 1.14
CA THR A 213 9.72 -8.22 -0.27
C THR A 213 10.78 -7.14 -0.45
N VAL A 214 10.58 -5.95 0.13
CA VAL A 214 11.60 -4.87 0.05
C VAL A 214 12.92 -5.30 0.70
N ALA A 215 12.85 -6.00 1.84
CA ALA A 215 14.04 -6.48 2.55
C ALA A 215 14.76 -7.63 1.84
N SER A 216 14.03 -8.57 1.22
CA SER A 216 14.63 -9.71 0.54
C SER A 216 15.27 -9.35 -0.79
N GLU A 217 14.74 -8.33 -1.47
CA GLU A 217 15.20 -7.91 -2.79
C GLU A 217 16.30 -6.83 -2.75
N MET A 218 16.94 -6.59 -1.61
CA MET A 218 18.12 -5.71 -1.55
C MET A 218 19.26 -6.23 -2.42
N GLN A 219 19.94 -5.32 -3.12
CA GLN A 219 20.98 -5.65 -4.08
C GLN A 219 22.32 -5.11 -3.61
N GLN A 220 23.39 -5.87 -3.84
CA GLN A 220 24.75 -5.38 -3.63
C GLN A 220 25.17 -4.57 -4.86
N GLU A 221 25.39 -3.27 -4.67
CA GLU A 221 25.97 -2.41 -5.68
C GLU A 221 27.44 -2.15 -5.35
N CYS A 222 28.27 -1.99 -6.37
CA CYS A 222 29.70 -1.77 -6.22
C CYS A 222 30.17 -0.61 -7.11
N LYS A 223 31.12 0.18 -6.60
CA LYS A 223 31.86 1.17 -7.38
C LYS A 223 33.32 0.78 -7.50
N CYS A 224 33.83 0.86 -8.71
CA CYS A 224 35.22 0.55 -9.03
C CYS A 224 36.12 1.78 -8.83
N HIS A 225 37.30 1.55 -8.26
CA HIS A 225 38.25 2.59 -7.84
C HIS A 225 39.66 2.42 -8.41
N GLY A 226 39.87 1.47 -9.33
CA GLY A 226 41.17 1.25 -9.96
C GLY A 226 41.55 2.36 -10.95
N MET A 227 42.83 2.39 -11.33
CA MET A 227 43.37 3.35 -12.30
C MET A 227 42.54 3.35 -13.58
N SER A 228 42.20 4.55 -14.08
CA SER A 228 41.34 4.77 -15.26
C SER A 228 39.95 4.10 -15.18
N GLY A 229 39.40 3.90 -13.97
CA GLY A 229 38.08 3.28 -13.78
C GLY A 229 38.09 1.75 -13.77
N SER A 230 39.27 1.12 -13.71
CA SER A 230 39.37 -0.34 -13.58
C SER A 230 38.77 -0.85 -12.27
N CYS A 231 38.27 -2.09 -12.27
CA CYS A 231 37.64 -2.73 -11.11
C CYS A 231 38.60 -3.61 -10.28
N THR A 232 39.89 -3.30 -10.28
CA THR A 232 40.90 -4.04 -9.50
C THR A 232 40.66 -3.95 -7.99
N VAL A 233 40.12 -2.81 -7.54
CA VAL A 233 39.55 -2.64 -6.20
C VAL A 233 38.18 -1.99 -6.36
N ARG A 234 37.19 -2.53 -5.64
CA ARG A 234 35.84 -1.97 -5.61
C ARG A 234 35.28 -1.88 -4.20
N THR A 235 34.44 -0.88 -3.97
CA THR A 235 33.70 -0.67 -2.72
C THR A 235 32.25 -1.01 -2.97
N CYS A 236 31.66 -1.86 -2.15
CA CYS A 236 30.26 -2.28 -2.29
C CYS A 236 29.40 -1.88 -1.09
N TRP A 237 28.11 -1.67 -1.34
CA TRP A 237 27.09 -1.38 -0.34
C TRP A 237 25.76 -2.02 -0.75
N MET A 238 24.84 -2.19 0.20
CA MET A 238 23.50 -2.70 -0.10
C MET A 238 22.59 -1.53 -0.51
N ARG A 239 21.93 -1.64 -1.65
CA ARG A 239 20.89 -0.71 -2.11
C ARG A 239 19.53 -1.39 -2.20
N LEU A 240 18.49 -0.59 -2.01
CA LEU A 240 17.14 -0.98 -2.34
C LEU A 240 17.01 -1.12 -3.86
N PRO A 241 16.26 -2.13 -4.35
CA PRO A 241 15.97 -2.25 -5.76
C PRO A 241 15.07 -1.10 -6.22
N SER A 242 14.96 -0.91 -7.54
CA SER A 242 13.93 -0.01 -8.08
C SER A 242 12.54 -0.47 -7.61
N PHE A 243 11.64 0.48 -7.35
CA PHE A 243 10.31 0.12 -6.85
C PHE A 243 9.48 -0.68 -7.87
N ARG A 244 9.83 -0.62 -9.17
CA ARG A 244 9.25 -1.49 -10.20
C ARG A 244 9.49 -2.96 -9.90
N VAL A 245 10.73 -3.32 -9.54
CA VAL A 245 11.10 -4.71 -9.20
C VAL A 245 10.26 -5.21 -8.01
N VAL A 246 10.10 -4.38 -6.98
CA VAL A 246 9.22 -4.70 -5.83
C VAL A 246 7.77 -4.91 -6.29
N GLY A 247 7.27 -4.04 -7.18
CA GLY A 247 5.95 -4.17 -7.78
C GLY A 247 5.77 -5.47 -8.56
N ASP A 248 6.76 -5.86 -9.36
CA ASP A 248 6.75 -7.09 -10.17
C ASP A 248 6.71 -8.34 -9.26
N PHE A 249 7.54 -8.38 -8.21
CA PHE A 249 7.50 -9.48 -7.23
C PHE A 249 6.16 -9.57 -6.51
N LEU A 250 5.62 -8.46 -6.01
CA LEU A 250 4.30 -8.47 -5.37
C LEU A 250 3.19 -8.83 -6.35
N LYS A 251 3.34 -8.51 -7.64
CA LYS A 251 2.37 -8.82 -8.67
C LYS A 251 2.35 -10.32 -9.00
N ASP A 252 3.50 -10.99 -8.93
CA ASP A 252 3.63 -12.45 -9.00
C ASP A 252 2.95 -13.10 -7.78
N ARG A 253 3.25 -12.62 -6.56
CA ARG A 253 2.59 -13.08 -5.33
C ARG A 253 1.08 -12.88 -5.33
N PHE A 254 0.58 -11.86 -6.03
CA PHE A 254 -0.85 -11.63 -6.22
C PHE A 254 -1.50 -12.69 -7.13
N ASP A 255 -0.83 -13.12 -8.21
CA ASP A 255 -1.36 -14.15 -9.10
C ASP A 255 -1.41 -15.52 -8.40
N GLY A 256 -0.42 -15.81 -7.55
CA GLY A 256 -0.33 -17.00 -6.70
C GLY A 256 -0.92 -16.86 -5.29
N ALA A 257 -1.71 -15.80 -5.01
CA ALA A 257 -2.20 -15.53 -3.66
C ALA A 257 -3.07 -16.67 -3.12
N SER A 258 -2.93 -16.98 -1.82
CA SER A 258 -3.63 -18.09 -1.18
C SER A 258 -4.93 -17.66 -0.50
N ARG A 259 -6.02 -18.41 -0.74
CA ARG A 259 -7.26 -18.22 0.00
C ARG A 259 -7.14 -18.90 1.36
N VAL A 260 -7.38 -18.15 2.44
CA VAL A 260 -7.19 -18.60 3.81
C VAL A 260 -8.47 -18.54 4.62
N VAL A 261 -8.53 -19.39 5.64
CA VAL A 261 -9.56 -19.44 6.67
C VAL A 261 -8.89 -19.37 8.05
N TYR A 262 -9.72 -19.21 9.08
CA TYR A 262 -9.25 -19.33 10.45
C TYR A 262 -8.83 -20.77 10.77
N ALA A 263 -7.63 -20.94 11.33
CA ALA A 263 -7.17 -22.21 11.86
C ALA A 263 -8.10 -22.65 13.01
N ASN A 264 -8.80 -23.75 12.84
CA ASN A 264 -9.66 -24.36 13.86
C ASN A 264 -8.83 -25.29 14.76
N LYS A 265 -7.79 -24.78 15.41
CA LYS A 265 -7.09 -25.52 16.47
C LYS A 265 -7.74 -25.16 17.80
N GLY A 266 -8.36 -26.16 18.42
CA GLY A 266 -9.14 -26.06 19.64
C GLY A 266 -8.54 -25.08 20.66
N SER A 267 -9.34 -24.09 21.04
CA SER A 267 -8.96 -23.02 21.95
C SER A 267 -8.62 -23.59 23.34
N ASN A 268 -7.34 -23.86 23.60
CA ASN A 268 -6.84 -23.69 24.95
C ASN A 268 -6.83 -22.18 25.22
N ARG A 269 -7.72 -21.76 26.12
CA ARG A 269 -8.07 -20.38 26.51
C ARG A 269 -6.93 -19.59 27.17
N ALA A 270 -5.68 -19.77 26.72
CA ALA A 270 -4.48 -19.13 27.28
C ALA A 270 -3.65 -18.34 26.25
N SER A 271 -3.86 -18.49 24.94
CA SER A 271 -3.12 -17.71 23.93
C SER A 271 -3.91 -16.50 23.45
N HIS A 272 -3.98 -15.45 24.27
CA HIS A 272 -4.63 -14.17 23.96
C HIS A 272 -3.89 -13.30 22.93
N ARG A 273 -3.01 -13.87 22.10
CA ARG A 273 -2.32 -13.14 21.03
C ARG A 273 -2.88 -13.58 19.68
N ALA A 274 -3.45 -12.62 18.96
CA ALA A 274 -3.79 -12.76 17.55
C ALA A 274 -2.48 -13.00 16.76
N ASP A 275 -2.07 -14.26 16.66
CA ASP A 275 -0.86 -14.66 15.94
C ASP A 275 -1.22 -14.93 14.47
N PRO A 276 -0.55 -14.29 13.50
CA PRO A 276 -0.70 -14.60 12.07
C PRO A 276 -0.51 -16.09 11.72
N ARG A 277 0.11 -16.89 12.60
CA ARG A 277 0.21 -18.35 12.51
C ARG A 277 -1.15 -19.08 12.56
N HIS A 278 -2.26 -18.37 12.76
CA HIS A 278 -3.61 -18.93 12.71
C HIS A 278 -4.31 -18.82 11.35
N LEU A 279 -3.58 -18.49 10.28
CA LEU A 279 -4.09 -18.53 8.90
C LEU A 279 -3.73 -19.87 8.25
N GLU A 280 -4.74 -20.62 7.83
CA GLU A 280 -4.57 -21.89 7.11
C GLU A 280 -5.20 -21.79 5.71
N PRO A 281 -4.62 -22.43 4.68
CA PRO A 281 -5.25 -22.50 3.37
C PRO A 281 -6.66 -23.11 3.44
N GLU A 282 -7.61 -22.56 2.69
CA GLU A 282 -8.98 -23.11 2.60
C GLU A 282 -8.97 -24.54 2.03
N ASN A 283 -8.03 -24.82 1.11
CA ASN A 283 -7.78 -26.16 0.60
C ASN A 283 -6.56 -26.77 1.32
N PRO A 284 -6.72 -27.85 2.12
CA PRO A 284 -5.61 -28.49 2.83
C PRO A 284 -4.51 -29.07 1.92
N ALA A 285 -4.80 -29.33 0.64
CA ALA A 285 -3.81 -29.78 -0.32
C ALA A 285 -2.84 -28.67 -0.76
N HIS A 286 -3.16 -27.40 -0.49
CA HIS A 286 -2.27 -26.29 -0.79
C HIS A 286 -1.21 -26.12 0.29
N LYS A 287 -0.01 -25.69 -0.11
CA LYS A 287 1.07 -25.35 0.83
C LYS A 287 0.64 -24.19 1.72
N LEU A 288 1.12 -24.18 2.97
CA LEU A 288 0.91 -23.05 3.87
C LEU A 288 1.57 -21.79 3.28
N PRO A 289 0.91 -20.62 3.37
CA PRO A 289 1.47 -19.37 2.87
C PRO A 289 2.70 -18.98 3.69
N SER A 290 3.78 -18.62 3.00
CA SER A 290 4.96 -18.05 3.64
C SER A 290 4.73 -16.58 4.02
N ALA A 291 5.63 -16.00 4.81
CA ALA A 291 5.56 -14.58 5.17
C ALA A 291 5.73 -13.61 3.99
N ARG A 292 6.09 -14.10 2.79
CA ARG A 292 6.22 -13.31 1.55
C ARG A 292 5.05 -13.51 0.60
N ASP A 293 4.15 -14.45 0.88
CA ASP A 293 3.00 -14.71 0.04
C ASP A 293 1.84 -13.77 0.41
N LEU A 294 0.93 -13.53 -0.53
CA LEU A 294 -0.27 -12.76 -0.26
C LEU A 294 -1.43 -13.70 0.08
N VAL A 295 -2.26 -13.27 1.02
CA VAL A 295 -3.41 -14.03 1.50
C VAL A 295 -4.69 -13.22 1.42
N TYR A 296 -5.80 -13.90 1.13
CA TYR A 296 -7.13 -13.31 1.05
C TYR A 296 -8.18 -14.32 1.53
N PHE A 297 -9.41 -13.90 1.84
CA PHE A 297 -10.44 -14.82 2.35
C PHE A 297 -11.79 -14.70 1.62
N GLU A 298 -12.04 -13.59 0.93
CA GLU A 298 -13.24 -13.36 0.12
C GLU A 298 -12.95 -13.42 -1.38
N LYS A 299 -13.88 -13.96 -2.17
CA LYS A 299 -13.80 -13.89 -3.63
C LYS A 299 -13.87 -12.43 -4.10
N SER A 300 -13.05 -12.09 -5.10
CA SER A 300 -13.06 -10.79 -5.74
C SER A 300 -14.44 -10.51 -6.38
N PRO A 301 -14.95 -9.27 -6.30
CA PRO A 301 -16.22 -8.92 -6.93
C PRO A 301 -16.11 -8.95 -8.46
N ASN A 302 -17.25 -8.91 -9.14
CA ASN A 302 -17.26 -8.68 -10.58
C ASN A 302 -16.84 -7.23 -10.88
N PHE A 303 -15.76 -7.06 -11.66
CA PHE A 303 -15.24 -5.75 -12.08
C PHE A 303 -15.75 -5.28 -13.45
N CYS A 304 -16.58 -6.08 -14.13
CA CYS A 304 -17.07 -5.78 -15.47
C CYS A 304 -18.08 -4.63 -15.50
N SER A 305 -19.05 -4.64 -14.58
CA SER A 305 -20.10 -3.63 -14.48
C SER A 305 -19.86 -2.71 -13.29
N TYR A 306 -20.40 -1.49 -13.38
CA TYR A 306 -20.41 -0.57 -12.26
C TYR A 306 -21.26 -1.12 -11.11
N ASN A 307 -20.72 -1.07 -9.89
CA ASN A 307 -21.49 -1.38 -8.69
C ASN A 307 -21.02 -0.50 -7.52
N GLY A 308 -21.86 0.47 -7.14
CA GLY A 308 -21.59 1.41 -6.05
C GLY A 308 -21.56 0.80 -4.65
N LYS A 309 -22.11 -0.41 -4.46
CA LYS A 309 -22.01 -1.15 -3.18
C LYS A 309 -20.61 -1.72 -3.01
N THR A 310 -20.06 -2.35 -4.04
CA THR A 310 -18.70 -2.91 -4.02
C THR A 310 -17.61 -1.89 -4.34
N GLY A 311 -17.98 -0.71 -4.87
CA GLY A 311 -17.04 0.34 -5.29
C GLY A 311 -16.33 0.02 -6.60
N THR A 312 -16.97 -0.77 -7.47
CA THR A 312 -16.40 -1.14 -8.78
C THR A 312 -16.86 -0.15 -9.85
N HIS A 313 -15.92 0.31 -10.68
CA HIS A 313 -16.19 1.31 -11.72
C HIS A 313 -16.74 0.71 -13.03
N GLY A 314 -16.55 -0.59 -13.24
CA GLY A 314 -16.84 -1.25 -14.52
C GLY A 314 -15.72 -1.07 -15.55
N THR A 315 -15.86 -1.72 -16.70
CA THR A 315 -14.87 -1.66 -17.80
C THR A 315 -15.33 -0.88 -19.02
N SER A 316 -16.57 -0.37 -19.03
CA SER A 316 -17.07 0.49 -20.13
C SER A 316 -16.19 1.73 -20.31
N GLY A 317 -15.93 2.10 -21.56
CA GLY A 317 -15.09 3.23 -21.94
C GLY A 317 -13.58 3.00 -21.82
N ARG A 318 -13.13 1.83 -21.35
CA ARG A 318 -11.70 1.52 -21.25
C ARG A 318 -11.09 1.15 -22.59
N THR A 319 -9.88 1.64 -22.83
CA THR A 319 -9.08 1.22 -23.99
C THR A 319 -8.67 -0.24 -23.84
N CYS A 320 -8.79 -1.01 -24.92
CA CYS A 320 -8.42 -2.41 -25.00
C CYS A 320 -7.60 -2.70 -26.26
N ASN A 321 -6.91 -3.84 -26.28
CA ASN A 321 -6.16 -4.30 -27.44
C ASN A 321 -6.99 -5.35 -28.20
N SER A 322 -7.38 -5.07 -29.45
CA SER A 322 -8.21 -5.99 -30.24
C SER A 322 -7.44 -7.24 -30.70
N SER A 323 -6.11 -7.15 -30.80
CA SER A 323 -5.25 -8.21 -31.31
C SER A 323 -4.70 -9.12 -30.20
N SER A 324 -4.79 -8.72 -28.93
CA SER A 324 -4.28 -9.51 -27.82
C SER A 324 -5.32 -10.55 -27.35
N PRO A 325 -4.96 -11.84 -27.25
CA PRO A 325 -5.79 -12.83 -26.58
C PRO A 325 -5.63 -12.80 -25.04
N ALA A 326 -4.71 -11.99 -24.52
CA ALA A 326 -4.43 -11.89 -23.09
C ALA A 326 -5.39 -10.94 -22.37
N LEU A 327 -5.08 -10.61 -21.12
CA LEU A 327 -5.97 -9.85 -20.22
C LEU A 327 -6.24 -8.40 -20.67
N ASP A 328 -5.34 -7.82 -21.45
CA ASP A 328 -5.50 -6.52 -22.13
C ASP A 328 -6.38 -6.61 -23.39
N GLY A 329 -6.68 -7.83 -23.84
CA GLY A 329 -7.54 -8.15 -24.95
C GLY A 329 -8.96 -7.60 -24.80
N CYS A 330 -9.54 -7.07 -25.87
CA CYS A 330 -10.91 -6.54 -25.84
C CYS A 330 -11.96 -7.59 -25.43
N GLU A 331 -11.77 -8.86 -25.78
CA GLU A 331 -12.67 -9.94 -25.39
C GLU A 331 -12.76 -10.09 -23.87
N LEU A 332 -11.61 -10.20 -23.20
CA LEU A 332 -11.53 -10.39 -21.76
C LEU A 332 -11.78 -9.09 -20.98
N LEU A 333 -11.26 -7.95 -21.44
CA LEU A 333 -11.38 -6.67 -20.74
C LEU A 333 -12.80 -6.09 -20.84
N CYS A 334 -13.45 -6.21 -22.00
CA CYS A 334 -14.82 -5.72 -22.22
C CYS A 334 -15.89 -6.72 -21.78
N CYS A 335 -15.49 -7.89 -21.26
CA CYS A 335 -16.38 -8.91 -20.72
C CYS A 335 -17.46 -9.37 -21.71
N GLY A 336 -17.09 -9.55 -22.98
CA GLY A 336 -18.00 -9.99 -24.04
C GLY A 336 -19.01 -8.95 -24.55
N ARG A 337 -18.99 -7.71 -24.04
CA ARG A 337 -19.93 -6.66 -24.51
C ARG A 337 -19.59 -6.06 -25.88
N GLY A 338 -18.43 -6.41 -26.45
CA GLY A 338 -17.87 -5.77 -27.64
C GLY A 338 -17.13 -4.47 -27.33
N TYR A 339 -16.64 -3.83 -28.38
CA TYR A 339 -15.89 -2.58 -28.32
C TYR A 339 -16.17 -1.70 -29.54
N LYS A 340 -16.07 -0.38 -29.36
CA LYS A 340 -16.08 0.59 -30.45
C LYS A 340 -14.66 0.86 -30.92
N THR A 341 -14.50 1.06 -32.22
CA THR A 341 -13.21 1.40 -32.84
C THR A 341 -13.26 2.84 -33.33
N ARG A 342 -12.26 3.65 -32.94
CA ARG A 342 -12.10 5.03 -33.40
C ARG A 342 -10.68 5.25 -33.92
N MET A 343 -10.53 6.05 -34.96
CA MET A 343 -9.22 6.56 -35.38
C MET A 343 -8.96 7.87 -34.63
N GLU A 344 -7.81 7.97 -33.99
CA GLU A 344 -7.40 9.13 -33.18
C GLU A 344 -6.04 9.61 -33.68
N GLN A 345 -5.93 10.91 -33.97
CA GLN A 345 -4.64 11.51 -34.31
C GLN A 345 -3.86 11.74 -33.02
N VAL A 346 -2.78 10.97 -32.85
CA VAL A 346 -1.86 11.07 -31.72
C VAL A 346 -0.65 11.85 -32.19
N THR A 347 -0.35 12.95 -31.51
CA THR A 347 0.88 13.71 -31.75
C THR A 347 1.91 13.33 -30.71
N GLU A 348 3.05 12.82 -31.15
CA GLU A 348 4.16 12.41 -30.30
C GLU A 348 5.46 13.10 -30.70
N ARG A 349 6.40 13.19 -29.75
CA ARG A 349 7.73 13.71 -30.06
C ARG A 349 8.53 12.64 -30.78
N CYS A 350 8.98 12.96 -31.98
CA CYS A 350 9.72 12.09 -32.87
C CYS A 350 11.03 12.76 -33.30
N HIS A 351 11.94 11.98 -33.89
CA HIS A 351 13.19 12.47 -34.48
C HIS A 351 13.97 13.38 -33.52
N CYS A 352 14.09 12.95 -32.26
CA CYS A 352 14.77 13.72 -31.24
C CYS A 352 16.29 13.70 -31.45
N THR A 353 16.91 14.86 -31.56
CA THR A 353 18.37 15.05 -31.65
C THR A 353 18.88 15.68 -30.36
N PHE A 354 19.89 15.04 -29.76
CA PHE A 354 20.61 15.63 -28.63
C PHE A 354 21.68 16.60 -29.14
N HIS A 355 21.62 17.84 -28.69
CA HIS A 355 22.64 18.84 -28.94
C HIS A 355 23.59 18.88 -27.75
N TRP A 356 24.87 18.60 -28.01
CA TRP A 356 25.92 18.68 -27.00
C TRP A 356 26.02 20.15 -26.55
N CYS A 357 25.60 20.40 -25.30
CA CYS A 357 25.22 21.65 -24.61
C CYS A 357 23.86 21.55 -23.87
N CYS A 358 23.35 20.31 -23.69
CA CYS A 358 22.29 19.91 -22.75
C CYS A 358 20.84 20.16 -23.22
N HIS A 359 20.60 20.23 -24.52
CA HIS A 359 19.25 20.38 -25.07
C HIS A 359 18.89 19.23 -26.02
N VAL A 360 17.67 18.71 -25.90
CA VAL A 360 17.09 17.75 -26.84
C VAL A 360 16.06 18.49 -27.69
N SER A 361 16.30 18.57 -28.99
CA SER A 361 15.32 19.08 -29.95
C SER A 361 14.54 17.92 -30.54
N CYS A 362 13.21 17.99 -30.57
CA CYS A 362 12.36 16.97 -31.20
C CYS A 362 11.37 17.64 -32.13
N LEU A 363 10.94 16.93 -33.17
CA LEU A 363 9.80 17.30 -33.98
C LEU A 363 8.52 16.72 -33.36
N ASN A 364 7.38 17.35 -33.66
CA ASN A 364 6.07 16.79 -33.33
C ASN A 364 5.55 16.03 -34.56
N CYS A 365 5.49 14.70 -34.47
CA CYS A 365 4.90 13.87 -35.52
C CYS A 365 3.46 13.55 -35.15
N THR A 366 2.54 13.75 -36.08
CA THR A 366 1.15 13.32 -35.94
C THR A 366 0.96 12.01 -36.68
N SER A 367 0.51 10.98 -35.97
CA SER A 367 0.19 9.65 -36.50
C SER A 367 -1.26 9.33 -36.20
N THR A 368 -1.94 8.68 -37.15
CA THR A 368 -3.31 8.21 -36.93
C THR A 368 -3.27 6.81 -36.33
N GLN A 369 -3.73 6.68 -35.08
CA GLN A 369 -3.77 5.40 -34.37
C GLN A 369 -5.20 4.91 -34.22
N THR A 370 -5.41 3.60 -34.37
CA THR A 370 -6.71 2.96 -34.14
C THR A 370 -6.84 2.61 -32.66
N VAL A 371 -7.83 3.18 -31.98
CA VAL A 371 -8.11 2.99 -30.56
C VAL A 371 -9.41 2.21 -30.40
N HIS A 372 -9.36 1.12 -29.64
CA HIS A 372 -10.53 0.31 -29.31
C HIS A 372 -10.99 0.60 -27.88
N GLN A 373 -12.28 0.84 -27.67
CA GLN A 373 -12.85 1.14 -26.35
C GLN A 373 -14.02 0.20 -26.04
N CYS A 374 -14.03 -0.37 -24.84
CA CYS A 374 -15.12 -1.23 -24.40
C CYS A 374 -16.47 -0.51 -24.36
N LEU A 375 -17.53 -1.23 -24.73
CA LEU A 375 -18.92 -0.77 -24.59
C LEU A 375 -19.39 -0.80 -23.14
#